data_AF-A0A9D8T0X4-F1
#
_entry.id   AF-A0A9D8T0X4-F1
#
_cell.length_a   1.000
_cell.length_b   1.000
_cell.length_c   1.000
_cell.angle_alpha   90.00
_cell.angle_beta   90.00
_cell.angle_gamma   90.00
#
_symmetry.space_group_name_H-M   'P 1'
#
loop_
_entity.id
_entity.type
_entity.pdbx_description
1 polymer ?
#
loop_
_entity_poly.entity_id
_entity_poly.type
_entity_poly.pdbx_seq_one_letter_code
_entity_poly.pdbx_strand_id
1 'polypeptide(L)'
;ASAGIGYAYDLFDNLRIGVKAKYLVGLAAANANIDQMRVDMSSDAWTVNTQATMSAYGHGLRPLTGTTDENGNEVPTDYITGLEFTGVETLAPAGKGFAFDFGLCYSPIKKLKLSAALTNVGSIRWDAEAVINAQSTGEVAFSGLTLDLEASGEDAIAQLGEDISNNLINMIQFKQIAQQGAAVQKLDSRLLLAADYKPFRGLNAGLIYTLENTAYGQFDELTASANISLLKDLQFAGSYTLFSDYGRSFGFALNFCSLIYLSWDHILTHVSPQFVPLDVLSTQFEVGLRLPIGKYKKRDLPKLLYFGK
;
A
#
# COMPACT_ATOMS: atom_id res chain seq x y z
N ALA A 1 -11.17 -11.50 -2.13
CA ALA A 1 -12.27 -10.90 -2.93
C ALA A 1 -13.30 -10.24 -2.02
N SER A 2 -14.07 -9.28 -2.53
CA SER A 2 -15.19 -8.68 -1.78
C SER A 2 -16.39 -8.39 -2.68
N ALA A 3 -17.58 -8.45 -2.10
CA ALA A 3 -18.82 -7.96 -2.69
C ALA A 3 -19.47 -6.99 -1.70
N GLY A 4 -20.14 -5.93 -2.16
CA GLY A 4 -20.72 -4.97 -1.23
C GLY A 4 -21.85 -4.15 -1.82
N ILE A 5 -22.69 -3.65 -0.92
CA ILE A 5 -23.81 -2.76 -1.21
C ILE A 5 -23.58 -1.44 -0.49
N GLY A 6 -23.78 -0.34 -1.22
CA GLY A 6 -23.63 1.01 -0.70
C GLY A 6 -24.91 1.80 -0.85
N TYR A 7 -25.16 2.67 0.13
CA TYR A 7 -26.24 3.64 0.07
C TYR A 7 -25.70 5.01 0.50
N ALA A 8 -26.15 6.04 -0.20
CA ALA A 8 -25.85 7.43 0.13
C ALA A 8 -27.14 8.23 0.15
N TYR A 9 -27.24 9.13 1.12
CA TYR A 9 -28.42 9.94 1.36
C TYR A 9 -28.03 11.39 1.58
N ASP A 10 -28.74 12.29 0.90
CA ASP A 10 -28.68 13.73 1.16
C ASP A 10 -29.58 14.01 2.36
N LEU A 11 -29.00 14.13 3.55
CA LEU A 11 -29.72 14.41 4.78
C LEU A 11 -30.27 15.85 4.77
N PHE A 12 -29.49 16.77 4.19
CA PHE A 12 -29.84 18.16 3.94
C PHE A 12 -29.23 18.62 2.61
N ASP A 13 -29.63 19.80 2.11
CA ASP A 13 -29.08 20.39 0.87
C ASP A 13 -27.55 20.56 0.87
N ASN A 14 -26.95 20.61 2.07
CA ASN A 14 -25.52 20.78 2.27
C ASN A 14 -24.85 19.59 2.96
N LEU A 15 -25.54 18.49 3.26
CA LEU A 15 -24.98 17.34 3.96
C LEU A 15 -25.40 16.03 3.31
N ARG A 16 -24.42 15.31 2.79
CA ARG A 16 -24.57 13.93 2.31
C ARG A 16 -23.84 12.98 3.23
N ILE A 17 -24.49 11.89 3.59
CA ILE A 17 -23.88 10.77 4.29
C ILE A 17 -23.94 9.52 3.41
N GLY A 18 -23.00 8.62 3.60
CA GLY A 18 -22.91 7.36 2.87
C GLY A 18 -22.40 6.24 3.76
N VAL A 19 -22.92 5.04 3.51
CA VAL A 19 -22.46 3.81 4.14
C VAL A 19 -22.36 2.72 3.09
N LYS A 20 -21.34 1.87 3.20
CA LYS A 20 -21.17 0.69 2.36
C LYS A 20 -20.85 -0.49 3.25
N ALA A 21 -21.62 -1.57 3.12
CA ALA A 21 -21.33 -2.85 3.73
C ALA A 21 -20.67 -3.77 2.69
N LYS A 22 -19.62 -4.46 3.09
CA LYS A 22 -18.86 -5.41 2.26
C LYS A 22 -18.83 -6.77 2.94
N TYR A 23 -19.13 -7.82 2.19
CA TYR A 23 -18.80 -9.19 2.54
C TYR A 23 -17.45 -9.57 1.90
N LEU A 24 -16.61 -10.24 2.67
CA LEU A 24 -15.22 -10.53 2.33
C LEU A 24 -15.01 -12.03 2.28
N VAL A 25 -14.26 -12.47 1.27
CA VAL A 25 -13.79 -13.84 1.13
C VAL A 25 -12.28 -13.82 0.92
N GLY A 26 -11.55 -14.38 1.88
CA GLY A 26 -10.10 -14.56 1.85
C GLY A 26 -9.73 -15.92 1.26
N LEU A 27 -8.79 -15.94 0.33
CA LEU A 27 -8.21 -17.17 -0.22
C LEU A 27 -6.89 -17.48 0.47
N ALA A 28 -6.00 -16.49 0.49
CA ALA A 28 -4.74 -16.56 1.20
C ALA A 28 -4.33 -15.16 1.66
N ALA A 29 -3.52 -15.09 2.71
CA ALA A 29 -2.85 -13.88 3.17
C ALA A 29 -1.63 -14.26 4.00
N ALA A 30 -0.64 -13.38 4.08
CA ALA A 30 0.50 -13.52 4.97
C ALA A 30 0.83 -12.17 5.58
N ASN A 31 1.21 -12.15 6.85
CA ASN A 31 1.69 -10.97 7.55
C ASN A 31 2.89 -11.38 8.39
N ALA A 32 3.89 -10.50 8.46
CA ALA A 32 5.07 -10.68 9.31
C ALA A 32 5.34 -9.39 10.06
N ASN A 33 5.42 -9.43 11.38
CA ASN A 33 5.77 -8.28 12.20
C ASN A 33 7.15 -8.51 12.83
N ILE A 34 8.05 -7.55 12.67
CA ILE A 34 9.39 -7.56 13.27
C ILE A 34 9.39 -6.50 14.37
N ASP A 35 9.25 -6.93 15.63
CA ASP A 35 9.22 -6.05 16.79
C ASP A 35 10.62 -5.49 17.10
N GLN A 36 11.64 -6.34 16.94
CA GLN A 36 13.03 -5.97 17.17
C GLN A 36 13.95 -6.73 16.22
N MET A 37 14.92 -6.02 15.66
CA MET A 37 16.02 -6.60 14.92
C MET A 37 17.29 -5.82 15.25
N ARG A 38 18.28 -6.51 15.85
CA ARG A 38 19.63 -5.98 16.06
C ARG A 38 20.60 -6.82 15.26
N VAL A 39 21.39 -6.15 14.43
CA VAL A 39 22.49 -6.78 13.69
C VAL A 39 23.79 -6.25 14.27
N ASP A 40 24.51 -7.11 14.96
CA ASP A 40 25.85 -6.82 15.45
C ASP A 40 26.85 -7.35 14.42
N MET A 41 27.50 -6.42 13.71
CA MET A 41 28.46 -6.73 12.66
C MET A 41 29.89 -6.68 13.24
N SER A 42 30.59 -7.81 13.19
CA SER A 42 32.03 -7.89 13.48
C SER A 42 32.81 -8.32 12.24
N SER A 43 34.15 -8.19 12.26
CA SER A 43 35.01 -8.60 11.14
C SER A 43 34.92 -10.09 10.80
N ASP A 44 34.51 -10.90 11.78
CA ASP A 44 34.61 -12.37 11.70
C ASP A 44 33.22 -13.05 11.73
N ALA A 45 32.17 -12.38 12.23
CA ALA A 45 30.81 -12.91 12.30
C ALA A 45 29.75 -11.81 12.41
N TRP A 46 28.55 -12.05 11.85
CA TRP A 46 27.37 -11.22 12.09
C TRP A 46 26.42 -11.97 13.01
N THR A 47 25.96 -11.30 14.06
CA THR A 47 24.94 -11.85 14.98
C THR A 47 23.66 -11.05 14.84
N VAL A 48 22.57 -11.76 14.59
CA VAL A 48 21.26 -11.17 14.32
C VAL A 48 20.32 -11.57 15.43
N ASN A 49 20.00 -10.62 16.29
CA ASN A 49 19.01 -10.81 17.35
C ASN A 49 17.66 -10.32 16.86
N THR A 50 16.69 -11.22 16.71
CA THR A 50 15.36 -10.90 16.21
C THR A 50 14.26 -11.31 17.17
N GLN A 51 13.24 -10.45 17.24
CA GLN A 51 11.94 -10.76 17.79
C GLN A 51 10.92 -10.44 16.69
N ALA A 52 10.35 -11.49 16.11
CA ALA A 52 9.41 -11.36 15.02
C ALA A 52 8.30 -12.40 15.10
N THR A 53 7.12 -12.07 14.59
CA THR A 53 5.98 -12.98 14.46
C THR A 53 5.54 -13.04 13.01
N MET A 54 5.07 -14.20 12.57
CA MET A 54 4.52 -14.40 11.24
C MET A 54 3.20 -15.16 11.36
N SER A 55 2.22 -14.74 10.58
CA SER A 55 0.96 -15.46 10.38
C SER A 55 0.68 -15.60 8.90
N ALA A 56 0.43 -16.82 8.46
CA ALA A 56 0.03 -17.13 7.09
C ALA A 56 -1.31 -17.87 7.09
N TYR A 57 -2.11 -17.59 6.07
CA TYR A 57 -3.48 -18.03 5.94
C TYR A 57 -3.70 -18.64 4.57
N GLY A 58 -4.30 -19.83 4.51
CA GLY A 58 -4.69 -20.49 3.28
C GLY A 58 -4.98 -21.98 3.46
N HIS A 59 -6.04 -22.48 2.83
CA HIS A 59 -6.33 -23.92 2.82
C HIS A 59 -5.25 -24.66 2.02
N GLY A 60 -4.72 -25.75 2.59
CA GLY A 60 -3.64 -26.52 1.99
C GLY A 60 -2.28 -25.81 2.00
N LEU A 61 -2.14 -24.70 2.72
CA LEU A 61 -0.85 -24.06 2.95
C LEU A 61 -0.03 -24.92 3.92
N ARG A 62 1.23 -25.18 3.59
CA ARG A 62 2.19 -25.86 4.47
C ARG A 62 3.51 -25.11 4.55
N PRO A 63 4.16 -25.07 5.72
CA PRO A 63 5.50 -24.55 5.84
C PRO A 63 6.50 -25.56 5.28
N LEU A 64 7.51 -25.04 4.59
CA LEU A 64 8.70 -25.79 4.19
C LEU A 64 9.78 -25.60 5.25
N THR A 65 10.44 -26.70 5.60
CA THR A 65 11.54 -26.73 6.57
C THR A 65 12.69 -27.52 5.95
N GLY A 66 13.47 -26.85 5.10
CA GLY A 66 14.64 -27.41 4.46
C GLY A 66 15.34 -26.39 3.55
N THR A 67 16.65 -26.52 3.43
CA THR A 67 17.50 -25.73 2.53
C THR A 67 18.32 -26.66 1.65
N THR A 68 18.92 -26.11 0.59
CA THR A 68 19.84 -26.84 -0.27
C THR A 68 21.29 -26.51 0.12
N ASP A 69 22.15 -27.51 0.30
CA ASP A 69 23.58 -27.30 0.52
C ASP A 69 24.32 -26.91 -0.78
N GLU A 70 25.61 -26.56 -0.68
CA GLU A 70 26.47 -26.22 -1.83
C GLU A 70 26.58 -27.34 -2.88
N ASN A 71 26.24 -28.58 -2.51
CA ASN A 71 26.27 -29.76 -3.37
C ASN A 71 24.89 -30.12 -3.95
N GLY A 72 23.86 -29.33 -3.68
CA GLY A 72 22.50 -29.58 -4.19
C GLY A 72 21.67 -30.54 -3.34
N ASN A 73 22.12 -30.94 -2.15
CA ASN A 73 21.38 -31.84 -1.27
C ASN A 73 20.40 -31.08 -0.37
N GLU A 74 19.21 -31.63 -0.17
CA GLU A 74 18.27 -31.11 0.83
C GLU A 74 18.77 -31.40 2.25
N VAL A 75 18.91 -30.34 3.03
CA VAL A 75 19.26 -30.35 4.44
C VAL A 75 18.06 -29.87 5.25
N PRO A 76 17.55 -30.66 6.20
CA PRO A 76 16.41 -30.25 7.02
C PRO A 76 16.78 -29.09 7.94
N THR A 77 15.86 -28.14 8.09
CA THR A 77 15.98 -27.01 9.03
C THR A 77 14.89 -27.09 10.10
N ASP A 78 15.09 -26.39 11.22
CA ASP A 78 14.09 -26.24 12.29
C ASP A 78 13.28 -24.93 12.19
N TYR A 79 13.51 -24.15 11.13
CA TYR A 79 12.81 -22.92 10.79
C TYR A 79 12.19 -22.99 9.39
N ILE A 80 11.20 -22.14 9.15
CA ILE A 80 10.45 -22.03 7.91
C ILE A 80 11.33 -21.36 6.85
N THR A 81 11.55 -22.05 5.73
CA THR A 81 12.31 -21.57 4.57
C THR A 81 11.39 -21.16 3.41
N GLY A 82 10.13 -21.54 3.48
CA GLY A 82 9.12 -21.19 2.47
C GLY A 82 7.72 -21.59 2.89
N LEU A 83 6.74 -21.13 2.11
CA LEU A 83 5.34 -21.50 2.23
C LEU A 83 4.86 -22.02 0.88
N GLU A 84 4.22 -23.18 0.86
CA GLU A 84 3.69 -23.74 -0.37
C GLU A 84 2.27 -24.29 -0.20
N PHE A 85 1.53 -24.30 -1.30
CA PHE A 85 0.21 -24.92 -1.35
C PHE A 85 0.34 -26.36 -1.85
N THR A 86 -0.33 -27.30 -1.18
CA THR A 86 -0.31 -28.73 -1.52
C THR A 86 -1.01 -29.07 -2.86
N GLY A 87 -1.53 -28.09 -3.60
CA GLY A 87 -2.09 -28.26 -4.95
C GLY A 87 -3.08 -27.15 -5.34
N VAL A 88 -3.39 -27.00 -6.62
CA VAL A 88 -4.37 -25.99 -7.13
C VAL A 88 -5.80 -26.30 -6.67
N GLU A 89 -6.09 -27.58 -6.38
CA GLU A 89 -7.39 -28.05 -5.89
C GLU A 89 -7.72 -27.57 -4.46
N THR A 90 -6.75 -27.01 -3.72
CA THR A 90 -6.97 -26.48 -2.36
C THR A 90 -7.31 -25.00 -2.31
N LEU A 91 -7.50 -24.33 -3.46
CA LEU A 91 -7.91 -22.93 -3.54
C LEU A 91 -9.40 -22.74 -3.20
N ALA A 92 -9.75 -23.05 -1.96
CA ALA A 92 -11.05 -22.78 -1.36
C ALA A 92 -11.00 -21.51 -0.50
N PRO A 93 -12.15 -20.85 -0.26
CA PRO A 93 -12.26 -19.80 0.75
C PRO A 93 -11.71 -20.22 2.11
N ALA A 94 -10.60 -19.62 2.54
CA ALA A 94 -9.93 -19.88 3.82
C ALA A 94 -10.36 -18.93 4.95
N GLY A 95 -11.04 -17.84 4.59
CA GLY A 95 -11.54 -16.89 5.57
C GLY A 95 -12.74 -16.12 5.05
N LYS A 96 -13.59 -15.68 5.98
CA LYS A 96 -14.80 -14.90 5.71
C LYS A 96 -14.87 -13.72 6.65
N GLY A 97 -15.42 -12.61 6.18
CA GLY A 97 -15.42 -11.38 6.95
C GLY A 97 -16.43 -10.36 6.47
N PHE A 98 -16.51 -9.27 7.23
CA PHE A 98 -17.31 -8.12 6.89
C PHE A 98 -16.50 -6.84 7.11
N ALA A 99 -16.75 -5.84 6.27
CA ALA A 99 -16.21 -4.51 6.47
C ALA A 99 -17.23 -3.44 6.10
N PHE A 100 -17.03 -2.26 6.68
CA PHE A 100 -17.85 -1.09 6.45
C PHE A 100 -17.00 0.08 5.97
N ASP A 101 -17.56 0.83 5.03
CA ASP A 101 -17.07 2.16 4.69
C ASP A 101 -18.13 3.19 5.06
N PHE A 102 -17.67 4.32 5.58
CA PHE A 102 -18.50 5.47 5.92
C PHE A 102 -18.00 6.68 5.16
N GLY A 103 -18.93 7.49 4.66
CA GLY A 103 -18.65 8.71 3.93
C GLY A 103 -19.52 9.86 4.41
N LEU A 104 -18.94 11.04 4.47
CA LEU A 104 -19.61 12.29 4.82
C LEU A 104 -19.12 13.39 3.87
N CYS A 105 -20.04 14.19 3.37
CA CYS A 105 -19.76 15.36 2.54
C CYS A 105 -20.61 16.52 3.06
N TYR A 106 -19.96 17.59 3.50
CA TYR A 106 -20.61 18.76 4.06
C TYR A 106 -20.18 20.03 3.30
N SER A 107 -21.15 20.84 2.88
CA SER A 107 -20.92 22.09 2.14
C SER A 107 -21.45 23.29 2.93
N PRO A 108 -20.72 23.76 3.95
CA PRO A 108 -21.18 24.87 4.80
C PRO A 108 -21.49 26.14 4.00
N ILE A 109 -20.75 26.38 2.91
CA ILE A 109 -20.99 27.46 1.95
C ILE A 109 -20.80 26.94 0.53
N LYS A 110 -21.37 27.61 -0.48
CA LYS A 110 -21.29 27.20 -1.90
C LYS A 110 -19.87 27.02 -2.45
N LYS A 111 -18.88 27.67 -1.82
CA LYS A 111 -17.48 27.65 -2.25
C LYS A 111 -16.62 26.64 -1.50
N LEU A 112 -17.10 26.04 -0.41
CA LEU A 112 -16.34 25.13 0.44
C LEU A 112 -17.05 23.79 0.55
N LYS A 113 -16.35 22.71 0.23
CA LYS A 113 -16.82 21.35 0.47
C LYS A 113 -15.82 20.64 1.37
N LEU A 114 -16.30 20.16 2.50
CA LEU A 114 -15.58 19.29 3.41
C LEU A 114 -16.06 17.85 3.15
N SER A 115 -15.13 16.91 3.08
CA SER A 115 -15.45 15.50 2.92
C SER A 115 -14.66 14.69 3.93
N ALA A 116 -15.26 13.63 4.45
CA ALA A 116 -14.60 12.67 5.31
C ALA A 116 -15.00 11.26 4.86
N ALA A 117 -14.06 10.33 4.85
CA ALA A 117 -14.32 8.93 4.57
C ALA A 117 -13.52 8.05 5.54
N LEU A 118 -14.15 7.04 6.09
CA LEU A 118 -13.50 6.00 6.89
C LEU A 118 -13.80 4.66 6.23
N THR A 119 -12.78 4.00 5.68
CA THR A 119 -12.95 2.80 4.86
C THR A 119 -12.30 1.59 5.49
N ASN A 120 -12.78 0.41 5.07
CA ASN A 120 -12.26 -0.89 5.48
C ASN A 120 -12.30 -1.14 7.00
N VAL A 121 -13.31 -0.60 7.69
CA VAL A 121 -13.52 -0.92 9.11
C VAL A 121 -14.12 -2.31 9.21
N GLY A 122 -13.30 -3.30 9.55
CA GLY A 122 -13.74 -4.68 9.60
C GLY A 122 -12.61 -5.68 9.80
N SER A 123 -12.95 -6.94 9.62
CA SER A 123 -12.01 -8.04 9.78
C SER A 123 -12.42 -9.25 8.95
N ILE A 124 -11.44 -10.12 8.70
CA ILE A 124 -11.62 -11.47 8.19
C ILE A 124 -11.32 -12.44 9.32
N ARG A 125 -12.20 -13.42 9.52
CA ARG A 125 -11.94 -14.59 10.34
C ARG A 125 -11.47 -15.72 9.45
N TRP A 126 -10.28 -16.23 9.72
CA TRP A 126 -9.66 -17.35 9.03
C TRP A 126 -9.97 -18.65 9.75
N ASP A 127 -10.22 -19.70 8.97
CA ASP A 127 -10.53 -21.04 9.47
C ASP A 127 -9.32 -21.62 10.20
N ALA A 128 -9.56 -22.37 11.28
CA ALA A 128 -8.48 -22.88 12.13
C ALA A 128 -7.44 -23.69 11.37
N GLU A 129 -7.89 -24.55 10.45
CA GLU A 129 -7.05 -25.41 9.62
C GLU A 129 -6.24 -24.64 8.55
N ALA A 130 -6.64 -23.40 8.25
CA ALA A 130 -5.98 -22.55 7.28
C ALA A 130 -4.93 -21.62 7.91
N VAL A 131 -4.70 -21.67 9.23
CA VAL A 131 -3.80 -20.75 9.95
C VAL A 131 -2.48 -21.42 10.26
N ILE A 132 -1.38 -20.79 9.84
CA ILE A 132 -0.01 -21.07 10.28
C ILE A 132 0.49 -19.87 11.06
N ASN A 133 1.02 -20.09 12.27
CA ASN A 133 1.72 -19.07 13.03
C ASN A 133 3.15 -19.52 13.27
N ALA A 134 4.07 -18.57 13.20
CA ALA A 134 5.47 -18.78 13.50
C ALA A 134 6.04 -17.58 14.27
N GLN A 135 7.11 -17.82 14.99
CA GLN A 135 7.81 -16.79 15.74
C GLN A 135 9.31 -16.98 15.57
N SER A 136 10.03 -15.87 15.53
CA SER A 136 11.46 -15.84 15.77
C SER A 136 11.74 -15.15 17.10
N THR A 137 12.58 -15.81 17.91
CA THR A 137 13.11 -15.27 19.16
C THR A 137 14.54 -15.75 19.34
N GLY A 138 15.49 -14.81 19.42
CA GLY A 138 16.84 -15.12 19.85
C GLY A 138 17.92 -14.57 18.92
N GLU A 139 19.15 -14.97 19.21
CA GLU A 139 20.36 -14.59 18.49
C GLU A 139 20.72 -15.68 17.48
N VAL A 140 20.79 -15.31 16.20
CA VAL A 140 21.15 -16.17 15.09
C VAL A 140 22.52 -15.73 14.57
N ALA A 141 23.48 -16.65 14.54
CA ALA A 141 24.73 -16.42 13.85
C ALA A 141 24.49 -16.48 12.33
N PHE A 142 24.80 -15.40 11.63
CA PHE A 142 24.63 -15.27 10.20
C PHE A 142 25.99 -15.12 9.54
N SER A 143 26.33 -16.01 8.60
CA SER A 143 27.64 -16.06 7.95
C SER A 143 27.85 -15.00 6.86
N GLY A 144 26.96 -14.01 6.78
CA GLY A 144 27.03 -12.92 5.82
C GLY A 144 26.21 -13.18 4.56
N LEU A 145 26.02 -12.10 3.79
CA LEU A 145 25.24 -12.07 2.56
C LEU A 145 26.22 -12.25 1.39
N THR A 146 26.21 -13.41 0.73
CA THR A 146 26.93 -13.58 -0.54
C THR A 146 26.10 -12.93 -1.64
N LEU A 147 26.38 -11.66 -1.93
CA LEU A 147 25.80 -10.96 -3.07
C LEU A 147 26.65 -11.26 -4.30
N ASP A 148 26.07 -11.94 -5.28
CA ASP A 148 26.70 -12.05 -6.60
C ASP A 148 26.53 -10.71 -7.33
N LEU A 149 27.56 -9.87 -7.20
CA LEU A 149 27.62 -8.56 -7.86
C LEU A 149 28.11 -8.65 -9.32
N GLU A 150 28.39 -9.85 -9.84
CA GLU A 150 28.85 -10.03 -11.22
C GLU A 150 27.69 -10.12 -12.23
N ALA A 151 26.45 -10.21 -11.75
CA ALA A 151 25.27 -10.19 -12.60
C ALA A 151 25.11 -8.81 -13.29
N SER A 152 25.14 -8.79 -14.62
CA SER A 152 24.96 -7.58 -15.44
C SER A 152 23.76 -7.75 -16.38
N GLY A 153 22.76 -6.88 -16.25
CA GLY A 153 21.51 -6.90 -17.04
C GLY A 153 20.28 -6.48 -16.23
N GLU A 154 19.12 -6.33 -16.87
CA GLU A 154 17.83 -6.06 -16.19
C GLU A 154 17.45 -7.17 -15.20
N ASP A 155 17.85 -8.42 -15.47
CA ASP A 155 17.60 -9.58 -14.59
C ASP A 155 18.47 -9.56 -13.32
N ALA A 156 19.58 -8.83 -13.32
CA ALA A 156 20.50 -8.77 -12.17
C ALA A 156 19.88 -8.04 -10.97
N ILE A 157 19.08 -7.00 -11.21
CA ILE A 157 18.40 -6.25 -10.13
C ILE A 157 17.27 -7.10 -9.55
N ALA A 158 16.57 -7.87 -10.38
CA ALA A 158 15.53 -8.79 -9.93
C ALA A 158 16.11 -9.95 -9.09
N GLN A 159 17.20 -10.57 -9.57
CA GLN A 159 17.92 -11.62 -8.85
C GLN A 159 18.49 -11.10 -7.53
N LEU A 160 19.11 -9.92 -7.52
CA LEU A 160 19.62 -9.30 -6.30
C LEU A 160 18.50 -9.03 -5.28
N GLY A 161 17.32 -8.61 -5.75
CA GLY A 161 16.14 -8.40 -4.91
C GLY A 161 15.59 -9.70 -4.31
N GLU A 162 15.54 -10.77 -5.11
CA GLU A 162 15.13 -12.10 -4.64
C GLU A 162 16.13 -12.69 -3.66
N ASP A 163 17.44 -12.57 -3.93
CA ASP A 163 18.51 -13.05 -3.05
C ASP A 163 18.50 -12.31 -1.72
N ILE A 164 18.33 -10.97 -1.73
CA ILE A 164 18.19 -10.19 -0.51
C ILE A 164 16.93 -10.64 0.26
N SER A 165 15.79 -10.79 -0.42
CA SER A 165 14.53 -11.21 0.21
C SER A 165 14.63 -12.60 0.85
N ASN A 166 15.14 -13.59 0.11
CA ASN A 166 15.28 -14.96 0.56
C ASN A 166 16.27 -15.06 1.73
N ASN A 167 17.40 -14.35 1.65
CA ASN A 167 18.38 -14.31 2.73
C ASN A 167 17.85 -13.60 3.98
N LEU A 168 17.04 -12.53 3.83
CA LEU A 168 16.40 -11.86 4.96
C LEU A 168 15.40 -12.77 5.69
N ILE A 169 14.59 -13.55 4.97
CA ILE A 169 13.67 -14.53 5.58
C ILE A 169 14.45 -15.61 6.33
N ASN A 170 15.52 -16.14 5.73
CA ASN A 170 16.38 -17.13 6.35
C ASN A 170 17.13 -16.60 7.58
N MET A 171 17.46 -15.30 7.59
CA MET A 171 18.13 -14.65 8.71
C MET A 171 17.23 -14.47 9.94
N ILE A 172 15.91 -14.30 9.73
CA ILE A 172 14.95 -14.17 10.83
C ILE A 172 14.63 -15.54 11.44
N GLN A 173 14.73 -16.65 10.71
CA GLN A 173 14.50 -18.02 11.22
C GLN A 173 13.16 -18.21 11.95
N PHE A 174 12.04 -17.97 11.26
CA PHE A 174 10.71 -18.18 11.84
C PHE A 174 10.47 -19.66 12.17
N LYS A 175 10.21 -19.99 13.42
CA LYS A 175 9.87 -21.35 13.86
C LYS A 175 8.36 -21.46 14.08
N GLN A 176 7.75 -22.51 13.53
CA GLN A 176 6.31 -22.72 13.69
C GLN A 176 5.96 -22.91 15.17
N ILE A 177 4.91 -22.22 15.61
CA ILE A 177 4.35 -22.39 16.95
C ILE A 177 3.05 -23.20 16.88
N ALA A 178 2.63 -23.78 18.01
CA ALA A 178 1.43 -24.59 18.09
C ALA A 178 0.20 -23.83 17.54
N GLN A 179 -0.60 -24.49 16.71
CA GLN A 179 -1.76 -23.91 16.05
C GLN A 179 -2.81 -23.49 17.11
N GLN A 180 -3.13 -22.20 17.15
CA GLN A 180 -4.03 -21.62 18.17
C GLN A 180 -5.51 -21.59 17.75
N GLY A 181 -5.87 -22.32 16.69
CA GLY A 181 -7.22 -22.34 16.13
C GLY A 181 -7.49 -21.19 15.15
N ALA A 182 -8.76 -20.80 15.02
CA ALA A 182 -9.19 -19.76 14.09
C ALA A 182 -8.60 -18.40 14.45
N ALA A 183 -8.18 -17.63 13.45
CA ALA A 183 -7.58 -16.31 13.62
C ALA A 183 -8.48 -15.20 13.11
N VAL A 184 -8.37 -14.00 13.69
CA VAL A 184 -9.08 -12.80 13.23
C VAL A 184 -8.04 -11.78 12.76
N GLN A 185 -8.05 -11.47 11.47
CA GLN A 185 -7.23 -10.43 10.87
C GLN A 185 -8.08 -9.18 10.68
N LYS A 186 -7.70 -8.08 11.33
CA LYS A 186 -8.29 -6.75 11.06
C LYS A 186 -7.82 -6.27 9.68
N LEU A 187 -8.69 -5.57 8.97
CA LEU A 187 -8.31 -4.91 7.73
C LEU A 187 -7.55 -3.61 8.02
N ASP A 188 -6.69 -3.23 7.08
CA ASP A 188 -6.05 -1.92 7.09
C ASP A 188 -7.12 -0.85 6.84
N SER A 189 -7.41 -0.08 7.89
CA SER A 189 -8.44 0.94 7.86
C SER A 189 -7.85 2.28 7.42
N ARG A 190 -8.61 3.06 6.66
CA ARG A 190 -8.15 4.35 6.14
C ARG A 190 -9.15 5.45 6.45
N LEU A 191 -8.68 6.50 7.11
CA LEU A 191 -9.40 7.75 7.30
C LEU A 191 -8.89 8.77 6.29
N LEU A 192 -9.79 9.40 5.55
CA LEU A 192 -9.51 10.48 4.61
C LEU A 192 -10.35 11.68 4.99
N LEU A 193 -9.71 12.83 5.19
CA LEU A 193 -10.35 14.12 5.37
C LEU A 193 -9.94 15.01 4.20
N ALA A 194 -10.90 15.67 3.57
CA ALA A 194 -10.65 16.54 2.42
C ALA A 194 -11.39 17.86 2.56
N ALA A 195 -10.73 18.94 2.15
CA ALA A 195 -11.31 20.27 2.03
C ALA A 195 -11.07 20.81 0.62
N ASP A 196 -12.15 21.09 -0.11
CA ASP A 196 -12.13 21.72 -1.43
C ASP A 196 -12.69 23.14 -1.33
N TYR A 197 -11.89 24.14 -1.69
CA TYR A 197 -12.26 25.54 -1.69
C TYR A 197 -12.16 26.18 -3.07
N LYS A 198 -13.25 26.80 -3.51
CA LYS A 198 -13.41 27.46 -4.83
C LYS A 198 -13.60 28.96 -4.64
N PRO A 199 -12.52 29.73 -4.42
CA PRO A 199 -12.61 31.16 -4.14
C PRO A 199 -13.25 31.94 -5.30
N PHE A 200 -12.88 31.61 -6.54
CA PHE A 200 -13.38 32.21 -7.77
C PHE A 200 -13.51 31.18 -8.89
N ARG A 201 -14.21 31.56 -9.96
CA ARG A 201 -14.41 30.69 -11.12
C ARG A 201 -13.07 30.42 -11.78
N GLY A 202 -12.70 29.14 -11.87
CA GLY A 202 -11.43 28.72 -12.46
C GLY A 202 -10.30 28.51 -11.46
N LEU A 203 -10.51 28.63 -10.15
CA LEU A 203 -9.55 28.14 -9.15
C LEU A 203 -10.24 27.17 -8.18
N ASN A 204 -9.58 26.05 -7.90
CA ASN A 204 -9.92 25.11 -6.83
C ASN A 204 -8.68 24.82 -6.01
N ALA A 205 -8.67 25.21 -4.74
CA ALA A 205 -7.67 24.77 -3.78
C ALA A 205 -8.20 23.53 -3.06
N GLY A 206 -7.39 22.49 -2.95
CA GLY A 206 -7.70 21.26 -2.24
C GLY A 206 -6.71 21.04 -1.09
N LEU A 207 -7.17 20.38 -0.04
CA LEU A 207 -6.34 19.86 1.02
C LEU A 207 -6.87 18.47 1.38
N ILE A 208 -5.99 17.47 1.46
CA ILE A 208 -6.34 16.10 1.83
C ILE A 208 -5.40 15.67 2.95
N TYR A 209 -5.99 15.17 4.03
CA TYR A 209 -5.30 14.44 5.07
C TYR A 209 -5.70 12.96 4.97
N THR A 210 -4.72 12.08 4.90
CA THR A 210 -4.91 10.63 4.87
C THR A 210 -4.25 10.04 6.10
N LEU A 211 -4.96 9.13 6.76
CA LEU A 211 -4.46 8.36 7.88
C LEU A 211 -4.75 6.88 7.62
N GLU A 212 -3.69 6.10 7.46
CA GLU A 212 -3.74 4.66 7.24
C GLU A 212 -3.32 3.94 8.51
N ASN A 213 -4.19 3.08 9.02
CA ASN A 213 -3.87 2.21 10.14
C ASN A 213 -3.74 0.78 9.61
N THR A 214 -2.52 0.29 9.62
CA THR A 214 -2.14 -1.01 9.05
C THR A 214 -1.71 -1.97 10.16
N ALA A 215 -1.53 -3.24 9.82
CA ALA A 215 -0.91 -4.21 10.74
C ALA A 215 0.51 -3.81 11.22
N TYR A 216 1.19 -2.93 10.49
CA TYR A 216 2.57 -2.52 10.74
C TYR A 216 2.70 -1.18 11.49
N GLY A 217 1.59 -0.46 11.64
CA GLY A 217 1.59 0.86 12.25
C GLY A 217 0.63 1.82 11.57
N GLN A 218 0.67 3.05 12.07
CA GLN A 218 -0.15 4.16 11.60
C GLN A 218 0.72 5.08 10.76
N PHE A 219 0.26 5.40 9.55
CA PHE A 219 0.94 6.27 8.60
C PHE A 219 0.03 7.42 8.24
N ASP A 220 0.55 8.64 8.25
CA ASP A 220 -0.22 9.81 7.88
C ASP A 220 0.42 10.68 6.81
N GLU A 221 -0.46 11.40 6.10
CA GLU A 221 -0.07 12.23 4.97
C GLU A 221 -0.99 13.45 4.88
N LEU A 222 -0.40 14.62 4.61
CA LEU A 222 -1.13 15.84 4.30
C LEU A 222 -0.69 16.42 2.96
N THR A 223 -1.63 16.49 2.03
CA THR A 223 -1.39 16.91 0.64
C THR A 223 -2.24 18.13 0.30
N ALA A 224 -1.58 19.22 -0.08
CA ALA A 224 -2.23 20.41 -0.60
C ALA A 224 -2.27 20.35 -2.12
N SER A 225 -3.33 20.86 -2.74
CA SER A 225 -3.44 20.94 -4.20
C SER A 225 -4.08 22.25 -4.66
N ALA A 226 -3.76 22.64 -5.88
CA ALA A 226 -4.34 23.80 -6.54
C ALA A 226 -4.60 23.47 -8.01
N ASN A 227 -5.82 23.73 -8.46
CA ASN A 227 -6.24 23.54 -9.84
C ASN A 227 -6.72 24.87 -10.40
N ILE A 228 -6.07 25.34 -11.46
CA ILE A 228 -6.37 26.59 -12.15
C ILE A 228 -6.87 26.28 -13.56
N SER A 229 -8.07 26.76 -13.90
CA SER A 229 -8.64 26.75 -15.25
C SER A 229 -8.64 28.18 -15.79
N LEU A 230 -7.62 28.53 -16.57
CA LEU A 230 -7.47 29.86 -17.20
C LEU A 230 -8.43 29.99 -18.41
N LEU A 231 -8.55 28.92 -19.20
CA LEU A 231 -9.41 28.81 -20.37
C LEU A 231 -10.11 27.44 -20.34
N LYS A 232 -11.11 27.22 -21.21
CA LYS A 232 -11.77 25.91 -21.31
C LYS A 232 -10.79 24.78 -21.66
N ASP A 233 -9.77 25.13 -22.43
CA ASP A 233 -8.78 24.23 -23.01
C ASP A 233 -7.40 24.31 -22.33
N LEU A 234 -7.27 25.10 -21.26
CA LEU A 234 -6.02 25.23 -20.50
C LEU A 234 -6.29 25.11 -19.01
N GLN A 235 -5.90 23.97 -18.45
CA GLN A 235 -6.00 23.68 -17.03
C GLN A 235 -4.61 23.31 -16.49
N PHE A 236 -4.25 23.91 -15.37
CA PHE A 236 -3.07 23.60 -14.57
C PHE A 236 -3.52 22.98 -13.26
N ALA A 237 -2.88 21.91 -12.83
CA ALA A 237 -3.05 21.30 -11.52
C ALA A 237 -1.67 21.11 -10.90
N GLY A 238 -1.54 21.40 -9.62
CA GLY A 238 -0.36 21.09 -8.83
C GLY A 238 -0.79 20.51 -7.48
N SER A 239 -0.01 19.57 -6.97
CA SER A 239 -0.15 18.99 -5.63
C SER A 239 1.21 18.91 -4.95
N TYR A 240 1.22 19.14 -3.65
CA TYR A 240 2.42 19.04 -2.83
C TYR A 240 2.07 18.42 -1.49
N THR A 241 2.82 17.39 -1.13
CA THR A 241 2.68 16.68 0.14
C THR A 241 3.54 17.37 1.19
N LEU A 242 2.87 18.03 2.13
CA LEU A 242 3.47 18.85 3.17
C LEU A 242 4.26 17.99 4.16
N PHE A 243 3.66 16.86 4.54
CA PHE A 243 4.30 15.80 5.31
C PHE A 243 3.68 14.46 4.92
N SER A 244 4.49 13.41 4.99
CA SER A 244 4.07 12.03 4.81
C SER A 244 5.13 11.13 5.44
N ASP A 245 4.69 10.09 6.12
CA ASP A 245 5.58 9.04 6.62
C ASP A 245 6.21 8.22 5.47
N TYR A 246 5.64 8.31 4.26
CA TYR A 246 6.15 7.65 3.04
C TYR A 246 7.18 8.48 2.26
N GLY A 247 7.43 9.73 2.69
CA GLY A 247 8.23 10.70 1.95
C GLY A 247 7.37 11.75 1.24
N ARG A 248 7.93 12.93 1.00
CA ARG A 248 7.17 14.06 0.45
C ARG A 248 7.07 13.91 -1.06
N SER A 249 5.91 14.13 -1.66
CA SER A 249 5.73 14.13 -3.11
C SER A 249 5.36 15.52 -3.65
N PHE A 250 5.71 15.76 -4.90
CA PHE A 250 5.22 16.90 -5.68
C PHE A 250 4.71 16.38 -7.02
N GLY A 251 3.51 16.80 -7.40
CA GLY A 251 2.90 16.42 -8.67
C GLY A 251 2.39 17.65 -9.39
N PHE A 252 2.46 17.64 -10.71
CA PHE A 252 1.70 18.60 -11.50
C PHE A 252 1.12 17.97 -12.74
N ALA A 253 0.00 18.53 -13.18
CA ALA A 253 -0.62 18.18 -14.44
C ALA A 253 -0.97 19.43 -15.24
N LEU A 254 -0.73 19.35 -16.54
CA LEU A 254 -1.07 20.35 -17.55
C LEU A 254 -2.00 19.69 -18.56
N ASN A 255 -3.19 20.26 -18.74
CA ASN A 255 -4.09 19.84 -19.80
C ASN A 255 -4.12 20.90 -20.89
N PHE A 256 -3.72 20.51 -22.10
CA PHE A 256 -3.68 21.33 -23.29
C PHE A 256 -4.70 20.82 -24.30
N CYS A 257 -5.71 21.64 -24.58
CA CYS A 257 -6.82 21.27 -25.45
C CYS A 257 -7.67 20.13 -24.85
N SER A 258 -8.92 19.99 -25.29
CA SER A 258 -9.84 18.95 -24.79
C SER A 258 -9.38 17.49 -25.08
N LEU A 259 -8.17 17.28 -25.60
CA LEU A 259 -7.64 16.03 -26.17
C LEU A 259 -6.27 15.58 -25.66
N ILE A 260 -5.42 16.42 -25.05
CA ILE A 260 -4.04 16.01 -24.65
C ILE A 260 -3.75 16.45 -23.21
N TYR A 261 -3.36 15.50 -22.35
CA TYR A 261 -2.87 15.80 -21.00
C TYR A 261 -1.42 15.38 -20.81
N LEU A 262 -0.73 16.15 -19.98
CA LEU A 262 0.61 15.92 -19.48
C LEU A 262 0.52 15.86 -17.95
N SER A 263 1.02 14.79 -17.33
CA SER A 263 1.15 14.69 -15.88
C SER A 263 2.54 14.24 -15.49
N TRP A 264 3.02 14.78 -14.37
CA TRP A 264 4.32 14.50 -13.81
C TRP A 264 4.18 14.28 -12.30
N ASP A 265 4.58 13.11 -11.82
CA ASP A 265 4.61 12.75 -10.40
C ASP A 265 6.03 12.50 -9.91
N HIS A 266 6.30 12.95 -8.68
CA HIS A 266 7.56 12.76 -7.98
C HIS A 266 7.36 12.35 -6.53
N ILE A 267 8.10 11.34 -6.11
CA ILE A 267 8.31 11.01 -4.70
C ILE A 267 9.71 11.53 -4.33
N LEU A 268 9.77 12.48 -3.40
CA LEU A 268 10.98 13.04 -2.80
C LEU A 268 11.18 12.41 -1.42
N THR A 269 12.06 11.42 -1.35
CA THR A 269 12.37 10.71 -0.11
C THR A 269 13.24 11.55 0.84
N HIS A 270 14.11 12.45 0.33
CA HIS A 270 14.86 13.40 1.16
C HIS A 270 15.40 14.59 0.32
N VAL A 271 15.30 15.83 0.82
CA VAL A 271 15.84 17.05 0.16
C VAL A 271 16.76 17.83 1.10
N SER A 272 17.84 18.41 0.55
CA SER A 272 18.69 19.35 1.29
C SER A 272 17.94 20.68 1.58
N PRO A 273 18.41 21.52 2.53
CA PRO A 273 17.87 22.87 2.74
C PRO A 273 17.89 23.77 1.49
N GLN A 274 18.64 23.39 0.46
CA GLN A 274 18.73 24.05 -0.85
C GLN A 274 17.84 23.38 -1.91
N PHE A 275 16.89 22.52 -1.51
CA PHE A 275 15.90 21.88 -2.39
C PHE A 275 16.49 20.90 -3.43
N VAL A 276 17.66 20.34 -3.14
CA VAL A 276 18.30 19.31 -3.99
C VAL A 276 17.96 17.93 -3.43
N PRO A 277 17.41 16.99 -4.23
CA PRO A 277 17.15 15.61 -3.80
C PRO A 277 18.45 14.89 -3.43
N LEU A 278 18.48 14.20 -2.30
CA LEU A 278 19.67 13.50 -1.80
C LEU A 278 19.63 11.98 -2.00
N ASP A 279 18.46 11.41 -2.34
CA ASP A 279 18.23 9.97 -2.55
C ASP A 279 17.53 9.67 -3.90
N VAL A 280 17.40 8.37 -4.23
CA VAL A 280 16.92 7.83 -5.52
C VAL A 280 15.60 8.48 -5.95
N LEU A 281 15.65 9.19 -7.08
CA LEU A 281 14.53 9.86 -7.73
C LEU A 281 13.68 8.85 -8.51
N SER A 282 12.53 8.43 -7.97
CA SER A 282 11.49 7.78 -8.78
C SER A 282 10.64 8.84 -9.46
N THR A 283 10.70 8.90 -10.79
CA THR A 283 9.98 9.89 -11.59
C THR A 283 9.05 9.18 -12.57
N GLN A 284 7.77 9.54 -12.58
CA GLN A 284 6.83 9.04 -13.58
C GLN A 284 6.33 10.18 -14.45
N PHE A 285 6.49 10.01 -15.76
CA PHE A 285 6.05 10.96 -16.78
C PHE A 285 4.95 10.30 -17.61
N GLU A 286 3.80 10.96 -17.74
CA GLU A 286 2.69 10.45 -18.53
C GLU A 286 2.20 11.51 -19.52
N VAL A 287 2.08 11.08 -20.78
CA VAL A 287 1.42 11.84 -21.86
C VAL A 287 0.27 10.99 -22.36
N GLY A 288 -0.94 11.53 -22.32
CA GLY A 288 -2.13 10.80 -22.75
C GLY A 288 -3.01 11.60 -23.71
N LEU A 289 -3.66 10.87 -24.61
CA LEU A 289 -4.60 11.39 -25.60
C LEU A 289 -6.04 10.98 -25.21
N ARG A 290 -6.97 11.93 -25.16
CA ARG A 290 -8.39 11.69 -24.88
C ARG A 290 -9.19 11.80 -26.19
N LEU A 291 -9.71 10.68 -26.68
CA LEU A 291 -10.66 10.65 -27.80
C LEU A 291 -12.09 10.51 -27.27
N PRO A 292 -12.88 11.60 -27.22
CA PRO A 292 -14.28 11.50 -26.84
C PRO A 292 -15.11 10.84 -27.97
N ILE A 293 -15.67 9.65 -27.71
CA ILE A 293 -16.62 8.99 -28.61
C ILE A 293 -18.05 9.35 -28.19
N GLY A 294 -18.71 10.27 -28.91
CA GLY A 294 -20.14 10.60 -28.73
C GLY A 294 -20.51 12.09 -28.86
N LYS A 295 -21.80 12.39 -29.12
CA LYS A 295 -22.32 13.76 -29.21
C LYS A 295 -22.50 14.40 -27.82
N TYR A 296 -21.67 15.38 -27.49
CA TYR A 296 -21.72 16.10 -26.21
C TYR A 296 -22.76 17.25 -26.18
N LYS A 297 -23.48 17.39 -25.05
CA LYS A 297 -24.11 18.65 -24.64
C LYS A 297 -23.05 19.51 -23.93
N LYS A 298 -23.01 20.82 -24.25
CA LYS A 298 -21.99 21.83 -23.89
C LYS A 298 -21.67 22.06 -22.39
N ARG A 299 -22.20 21.27 -21.44
CA ARG A 299 -22.08 21.51 -19.99
C ARG A 299 -21.24 20.50 -19.20
N ASP A 300 -20.77 19.42 -19.83
CA ASP A 300 -20.19 18.28 -19.12
C ASP A 300 -18.69 18.06 -19.40
N LEU A 301 -17.86 19.11 -19.31
CA LEU A 301 -16.40 18.90 -19.27
C LEU A 301 -16.01 18.42 -17.85
N PRO A 302 -15.50 17.18 -17.67
CA PRO A 302 -14.94 16.77 -16.40
C PRO A 302 -13.69 17.62 -16.10
N LYS A 303 -13.64 18.16 -14.88
CA LYS A 303 -12.49 18.91 -14.37
C LYS A 303 -11.33 17.95 -14.15
N LEU A 304 -10.09 18.36 -14.43
CA LEU A 304 -8.95 17.62 -13.89
C LEU A 304 -9.05 17.63 -12.36
N LEU A 305 -9.08 16.42 -11.81
CA LEU A 305 -8.80 16.16 -10.41
C LEU A 305 -7.55 15.28 -10.45
N TYR A 306 -6.42 15.89 -10.17
CA TYR A 306 -5.16 15.18 -10.03
C TYR A 306 -4.87 15.03 -8.55
N PHE A 307 -4.82 13.79 -8.10
CA PHE A 307 -4.30 13.41 -6.81
C PHE A 307 -3.11 12.53 -7.17
N GLY A 308 -1.89 13.07 -7.01
CA GLY A 308 -0.68 12.26 -7.12
C GLY A 308 -0.77 11.07 -6.17
N LYS A 309 -0.19 9.95 -6.58
CA LYS A 309 -0.02 8.79 -5.70
C LYS A 309 1.10 9.01 -4.69
#